data_AF-A0A0J9W5E7-F1
#
_entry.id   AF-A0A0J9W5E7-F1
#
_cell.length_a   1.000
_cell.length_b   1.000
_cell.length_c   1.000
_cell.angle_alpha   90.00
_cell.angle_beta   90.00
_cell.angle_gamma   90.00
#
_symmetry.space_group_name_H-M   'P 1'
#
loop_
_entity.id
_entity.type
_entity.pdbx_description
1 polymer ?
#
loop_
_entity_poly.entity_id
_entity_poly.type
_entity_poly.pdbx_seq_one_letter_code
_entity_poly.pdbx_strand_id
1 'polypeptide(L)'
;MPELHSWSSSSGNVIMIDDAAHAMPASSGQGVNQALEDGFSLAKALSHEWNDEVWPKVLSTWQSWRQDKIDRIHEMMRATNMSRSSELERSNFLDTERKSPSTKDNMQWLFDLDLDTLEAKLADHRKL
;
A
#
# COMPACT_ATOMS: atom_id res chain seq x y z
N MET A 1 5.75 -2.33 -11.29
CA MET A 1 5.77 -0.91 -11.70
C MET A 1 6.71 -0.15 -10.77
N PRO A 2 7.31 0.98 -11.20
CA PRO A 2 7.92 1.91 -10.25
C PRO A 2 6.85 2.49 -9.32
N GLU A 3 7.23 2.81 -8.09
CA GLU A 3 6.36 3.50 -7.14
C GLU A 3 6.02 4.91 -7.65
N LEU A 4 4.76 5.31 -7.53
CA LEU A 4 4.29 6.63 -7.93
C LEU A 4 4.39 7.59 -6.74
N HIS A 5 4.94 8.78 -6.97
CA HIS A 5 5.02 9.82 -5.94
C HIS A 5 3.64 10.29 -5.45
N SER A 6 2.65 10.37 -6.34
CA SER A 6 1.28 10.80 -6.01
C SER A 6 0.26 9.95 -6.77
N TRP A 7 -0.81 9.56 -6.09
CA TRP A 7 -1.96 8.88 -6.68
C TRP A 7 -3.09 9.86 -7.03
N SER A 8 -2.96 11.14 -6.69
CA SER A 8 -3.94 12.16 -7.02
C SER A 8 -3.36 13.33 -7.79
N SER A 9 -4.20 14.03 -8.54
CA SER A 9 -3.87 15.34 -9.11
C SER A 9 -3.58 16.36 -8.01
N SER A 10 -2.92 17.46 -8.37
CA SER A 10 -2.63 18.56 -7.42
C SER A 10 -3.87 19.15 -6.76
N SER A 11 -5.01 19.15 -7.45
CA SER A 11 -6.32 19.56 -6.93
C SER A 11 -7.08 18.47 -6.19
N GLY A 12 -6.66 17.21 -6.29
CA GLY A 12 -7.38 16.07 -5.72
C GLY A 12 -8.68 15.66 -6.45
N ASN A 13 -8.96 16.22 -7.63
CA ASN A 13 -10.18 15.91 -8.41
C ASN A 13 -10.03 14.67 -9.31
N VAL A 14 -8.79 14.16 -9.46
CA VAL A 14 -8.50 12.90 -10.16
C VAL A 14 -7.67 12.05 -9.21
N ILE A 15 -8.11 10.81 -9.00
CA ILE A 15 -7.50 9.86 -8.06
C ILE A 15 -7.34 8.52 -8.79
N MET A 16 -6.14 7.94 -8.70
CA MET A 16 -5.80 6.62 -9.21
C MET A 16 -5.90 5.61 -8.07
N ILE A 17 -6.40 4.41 -8.40
CA ILE A 17 -6.51 3.25 -7.50
C ILE A 17 -6.12 1.99 -8.28
N ASP A 18 -5.97 0.86 -7.59
CA ASP A 18 -5.69 -0.45 -8.20
C ASP A 18 -4.39 -0.42 -9.04
N ASP A 19 -4.34 -1.20 -10.13
CA ASP A 19 -3.19 -1.29 -11.04
C ASP A 19 -2.70 0.07 -11.59
N ALA A 20 -3.57 1.08 -11.69
CA ALA A 20 -3.16 2.43 -12.10
C ALA A 20 -2.27 3.12 -11.04
N ALA A 21 -2.43 2.74 -9.76
CA ALA A 21 -1.66 3.27 -8.64
C ALA A 21 -0.51 2.35 -8.22
N HIS A 22 -0.74 1.02 -8.17
CA HIS A 22 0.19 0.07 -7.53
C HIS A 22 0.17 -1.34 -8.13
N ALA A 23 0.22 -1.45 -9.46
CA ALA A 23 0.15 -2.75 -10.16
C ALA A 23 0.99 -3.88 -9.50
N MET A 24 0.28 -4.93 -9.10
CA MET A 24 0.84 -6.03 -8.33
C MET A 24 1.23 -7.23 -9.21
N PRO A 25 2.28 -7.99 -8.83
CA PRO A 25 2.56 -9.27 -9.48
C PRO A 25 1.37 -10.22 -9.33
N ALA A 26 0.92 -10.84 -10.43
CA ALA A 26 -0.19 -11.80 -10.43
C ALA A 26 0.02 -12.97 -9.45
N SER A 27 1.28 -13.35 -9.20
CA SER A 27 1.66 -14.40 -8.25
C SER A 27 1.35 -14.08 -6.79
N SER A 28 1.00 -12.83 -6.45
CA SER A 28 0.53 -12.46 -5.11
C SER A 28 -0.87 -12.95 -4.81
N GLY A 29 -1.72 -13.09 -5.85
CA GLY A 29 -3.15 -13.31 -5.66
C GLY A 29 -3.88 -12.16 -4.94
N GLN A 30 -3.28 -10.96 -4.88
CA GLN A 30 -3.80 -9.85 -4.09
C GLN A 30 -4.31 -8.65 -4.89
N GLY A 31 -4.07 -8.56 -6.20
CA GLY A 31 -4.45 -7.39 -7.01
C GLY A 31 -5.91 -6.95 -6.80
N VAL A 32 -6.86 -7.85 -7.02
CA VAL A 32 -8.30 -7.54 -6.83
C VAL A 32 -8.64 -7.20 -5.37
N ASN A 33 -8.03 -7.87 -4.40
CA ASN A 33 -8.27 -7.53 -2.98
C ASN A 33 -7.78 -6.12 -2.67
N GLN A 34 -6.62 -5.72 -3.21
CA GLN A 34 -6.09 -4.37 -3.02
C GLN A 34 -6.94 -3.31 -3.73
N ALA A 35 -7.46 -3.61 -4.92
CA ALA A 35 -8.43 -2.75 -5.60
C ALA A 35 -9.69 -2.50 -4.75
N LEU A 36 -10.21 -3.55 -4.11
CA LEU A 36 -11.37 -3.47 -3.21
C LEU A 36 -11.05 -2.67 -1.95
N GLU A 37 -9.88 -2.89 -1.35
CA GLU A 37 -9.42 -2.12 -0.19
C GLU A 37 -9.23 -0.64 -0.51
N ASP A 38 -8.70 -0.30 -1.69
CA ASP A 38 -8.57 1.08 -2.14
C ASP A 38 -9.94 1.74 -2.25
N GLY A 39 -10.87 1.11 -2.98
CA GLY A 39 -12.22 1.65 -3.18
C GLY A 39 -12.94 1.88 -1.85
N PHE A 40 -12.85 0.92 -0.93
CA PHE A 40 -13.53 1.00 0.36
C PHE A 40 -12.91 2.05 1.29
N SER A 41 -11.58 2.06 1.41
CA SER A 41 -10.88 3.04 2.25
C SER A 41 -10.93 4.46 1.70
N LEU A 42 -10.91 4.62 0.37
CA LEU A 42 -11.10 5.92 -0.27
C LEU A 42 -12.52 6.43 -0.05
N ALA A 43 -13.54 5.56 -0.18
CA ALA A 43 -14.91 5.92 0.14
C ALA A 43 -15.06 6.38 1.60
N LYS A 44 -14.30 5.77 2.52
CA LYS A 44 -14.25 6.22 3.92
C LYS A 44 -13.64 7.62 4.04
N ALA A 45 -12.50 7.89 3.39
CA ALA A 45 -11.90 9.22 3.40
C ALA A 45 -12.83 10.28 2.78
N LEU A 46 -13.55 9.94 1.70
CA LEU A 46 -14.53 10.80 1.03
C LEU A 46 -15.84 10.99 1.81
N SER A 47 -16.12 10.18 2.83
CA SER A 47 -17.35 10.28 3.61
C SER A 47 -17.37 11.47 4.58
N HIS A 48 -16.23 12.16 4.72
CA HIS A 48 -16.05 13.32 5.57
C HIS A 48 -16.08 14.59 4.71
N GLU A 49 -16.52 15.69 5.29
CA GLU A 49 -16.44 17.00 4.63
C GLU A 49 -15.04 17.59 4.79
N TRP A 50 -14.40 17.92 3.67
CA TRP A 50 -13.08 18.54 3.62
C TRP A 50 -13.17 19.87 2.89
N ASN A 51 -12.40 20.86 3.34
CA ASN A 51 -12.19 22.07 2.56
C ASN A 51 -11.10 21.86 1.51
N ASP A 52 -11.08 22.72 0.49
CA ASP A 52 -10.16 22.63 -0.65
C ASP A 52 -8.68 22.74 -0.24
N GLU A 53 -8.37 23.42 0.87
CA GLU A 53 -6.99 23.59 1.35
C GLU A 53 -6.43 22.33 2.02
N VAL A 54 -7.31 21.56 2.67
CA VAL A 54 -6.96 20.34 3.42
C VAL A 54 -7.08 19.09 2.54
N TRP A 55 -7.96 19.11 1.53
CA TRP A 55 -8.25 17.95 0.70
C TRP A 55 -7.01 17.26 0.08
N PRO A 56 -6.03 17.97 -0.52
CA PRO A 56 -4.82 17.33 -1.03
C PRO A 56 -4.00 16.61 0.05
N LYS A 57 -3.99 17.12 1.29
CA LYS A 57 -3.26 16.50 2.42
C LYS A 57 -3.96 15.23 2.91
N VAL A 58 -5.29 15.22 2.88
CA VAL A 58 -6.11 14.03 3.18
C VAL A 58 -5.80 12.91 2.19
N LEU A 59 -5.80 13.22 0.89
CA LEU A 59 -5.45 12.25 -0.15
C LEU A 59 -4.01 11.72 -0.01
N SER A 60 -3.05 12.59 0.28
CA SER A 60 -1.67 12.18 0.55
C SER A 60 -1.57 11.27 1.78
N THR A 61 -2.37 11.52 2.81
CA THR A 61 -2.42 10.70 4.03
C THR A 61 -3.03 9.32 3.76
N TRP A 62 -4.13 9.27 3.01
CA TRP A 62 -4.74 8.01 2.57
C TRP A 62 -3.79 7.20 1.68
N GLN A 63 -3.14 7.85 0.69
CA GLN A 63 -2.13 7.21 -0.15
C GLN A 63 -1.01 6.61 0.69
N SER A 64 -0.41 7.39 1.60
CA SER A 64 0.68 6.90 2.45
C SER A 64 0.24 5.70 3.29
N TRP A 65 -0.96 5.76 3.88
CA TRP A 65 -1.50 4.63 4.65
C TRP A 65 -1.76 3.39 3.79
N ARG A 66 -2.21 3.54 2.53
CA ARG A 66 -2.35 2.42 1.59
C ARG A 66 -1.00 1.86 1.15
N GLN A 67 -0.05 2.74 0.82
CA GLN A 67 1.29 2.38 0.36
C GLN A 67 2.01 1.48 1.37
N ASP A 68 1.83 1.71 2.68
CA ASP A 68 2.41 0.86 3.73
C ASP A 68 2.02 -0.63 3.57
N LYS A 69 0.76 -0.94 3.24
CA LYS A 69 0.31 -2.32 3.03
C LYS A 69 0.78 -2.87 1.68
N ILE A 70 0.74 -2.05 0.64
CA ILE A 70 1.22 -2.40 -0.71
C ILE A 70 2.70 -2.77 -0.68
N ASP A 71 3.53 -2.00 0.02
CA ASP A 71 4.96 -2.25 0.17
C ASP A 71 5.22 -3.56 0.91
N ARG A 72 4.48 -3.82 1.99
CA ARG A 72 4.57 -5.10 2.73
C ARG A 72 4.20 -6.29 1.86
N ILE A 73 3.21 -6.16 0.97
CA ILE A 73 2.87 -7.21 -0.02
C ILE A 73 4.01 -7.38 -1.02
N HIS A 74 4.61 -6.29 -1.52
CA HIS A 74 5.75 -6.38 -2.42
C HIS A 74 6.96 -7.07 -1.76
N GLU A 75 7.25 -6.78 -0.49
CA GLU A 75 8.30 -7.45 0.29
C GLU A 75 8.02 -8.94 0.45
N MET A 76 6.80 -9.32 0.85
CA MET A 76 6.37 -10.71 0.93
C MET A 76 6.54 -11.44 -0.41
N MET A 77 6.23 -10.76 -1.51
CA MET A 77 6.38 -11.32 -2.86
C MET A 77 7.83 -11.46 -3.29
N ARG A 78 8.69 -10.48 -2.97
CA ARG A 78 10.14 -10.59 -3.19
C ARG A 78 10.70 -11.81 -2.45
N ALA A 79 10.32 -12.01 -1.18
CA ALA A 79 10.73 -13.17 -0.39
C ALA A 79 10.20 -14.50 -0.95
N THR A 80 8.93 -14.54 -1.38
CA THR A 80 8.32 -15.74 -1.98
C THR A 80 9.00 -16.11 -3.29
N ASN A 81 9.26 -15.14 -4.16
CA ASN A 81 9.97 -15.36 -5.42
C ASN A 81 11.40 -15.87 -5.17
N MET A 82 12.10 -15.33 -4.16
CA MET A 82 13.44 -15.80 -3.76
C MET A 82 13.47 -17.28 -3.39
N SER A 83 12.48 -17.76 -2.63
CA SER A 83 12.41 -19.17 -2.26
C SER A 83 12.21 -20.10 -3.48
N ARG A 84 11.67 -19.56 -4.58
CA ARG A 84 11.41 -20.29 -5.83
C ARG A 84 12.55 -20.16 -6.84
N SER A 85 13.50 -19.25 -6.61
CA SER A 85 14.67 -19.03 -7.47
C SER A 85 15.73 -20.13 -7.32
N SER A 86 16.58 -20.25 -8.35
CA SER A 86 17.72 -21.17 -8.38
C SER A 86 18.82 -20.79 -7.37
N GLU A 87 19.71 -21.73 -7.02
CA GLU A 87 20.80 -21.48 -6.07
C GLU A 87 21.76 -20.36 -6.51
N LEU A 88 22.03 -20.24 -7.82
CA LEU A 88 22.84 -19.16 -8.41
C LEU A 88 22.18 -17.78 -8.26
N GLU A 89 20.87 -17.70 -8.40
CA GLU A 89 20.11 -16.47 -8.19
C GLU A 89 20.06 -16.09 -6.70
N ARG A 90 19.92 -17.09 -5.81
CA ARG A 90 19.96 -16.87 -4.36
C ARG A 90 21.32 -16.37 -3.87
N SER A 91 22.44 -16.90 -4.39
CA SER A 91 23.78 -16.47 -3.96
C SER A 91 24.08 -15.01 -4.29
N ASN A 92 23.64 -14.52 -5.46
CA ASN A 92 23.81 -13.11 -5.85
C ASN A 92 23.00 -12.15 -4.96
N PHE A 93 21.86 -12.61 -4.44
CA PHE A 93 21.00 -11.80 -3.59
C PHE A 93 21.40 -11.79 -2.10
N LEU A 94 21.97 -12.89 -1.58
CA LEU A 94 22.42 -13.00 -0.19
C LEU A 94 23.55 -12.01 0.16
N ASP A 95 24.33 -11.58 -0.83
CA ASP A 95 25.31 -10.50 -0.67
C ASP A 95 24.67 -9.11 -0.54
N THR A 96 23.42 -8.94 -1.00
CA THR A 96 22.71 -7.66 -1.03
C THR A 96 21.90 -7.41 0.25
N GLU A 97 21.30 -8.45 0.86
CA GLU A 97 20.35 -8.28 1.98
C GLU A 97 20.63 -9.19 3.19
N ARG A 98 21.73 -8.94 3.92
CA ARG A 98 22.03 -9.59 5.22
C ARG A 98 21.10 -9.18 6.39
N LYS A 99 19.95 -8.54 6.14
CA LYS A 99 19.09 -8.00 7.20
C LYS A 99 17.60 -8.16 6.90
N SER A 100 17.05 -9.37 6.99
CA SER A 100 15.68 -9.49 7.50
C SER A 100 15.50 -10.80 8.27
N PRO A 101 14.93 -10.77 9.50
CA PRO A 101 14.65 -11.97 10.24
C PRO A 101 13.52 -12.73 9.56
N SER A 102 13.75 -14.01 9.28
CA SER A 102 12.71 -15.01 9.02
C SER A 102 11.75 -15.05 10.20
N THR A 103 10.71 -14.24 10.11
CA THR A 103 9.60 -14.26 11.05
C THR A 103 8.56 -15.17 10.41
N LYS A 104 8.08 -16.18 11.14
CA LYS A 104 6.82 -16.84 10.82
C LYS A 104 5.73 -15.78 10.96
N ASP A 105 5.61 -14.94 9.94
CA ASP A 105 4.65 -13.86 9.90
C ASP A 105 3.28 -14.52 9.76
N ASN A 106 2.43 -14.29 10.74
CA ASN A 106 1.06 -14.74 10.65
C ASN A 106 0.41 -13.89 9.55
N MET A 107 -0.03 -14.52 8.47
CA MET A 107 -0.62 -13.87 7.29
C MET A 107 -1.91 -13.09 7.58
N GLN A 108 -2.38 -13.06 8.82
CA GLN A 108 -3.56 -12.32 9.27
C GLN A 108 -3.54 -10.85 8.80
N TRP A 109 -2.38 -10.17 8.86
CA TRP A 109 -2.24 -8.78 8.42
C TRP A 109 -2.64 -8.56 6.95
N LEU A 110 -2.53 -9.60 6.11
CA LEU A 110 -2.87 -9.51 4.69
C LEU A 110 -4.39 -9.35 4.50
N PHE A 111 -5.17 -9.96 5.38
CA PHE A 111 -6.64 -10.00 5.31
C PHE A 111 -7.29 -8.89 6.13
N ASP A 112 -6.54 -8.25 7.03
CA ASP A 112 -7.06 -7.17 7.86
C ASP A 112 -6.88 -5.82 7.16
N LEU A 113 -7.95 -5.02 7.14
CA LEU A 113 -7.94 -3.62 6.71
C LEU A 113 -8.09 -2.74 7.95
N ASP A 114 -6.98 -2.15 8.41
CA ASP A 114 -6.92 -1.36 9.64
C ASP A 114 -7.49 0.06 9.46
N LEU A 115 -8.81 0.14 9.36
CA LEU A 115 -9.54 1.40 9.21
C LEU A 115 -9.43 2.31 10.43
N ASP A 116 -9.16 1.75 11.61
CA ASP A 116 -9.02 2.53 12.84
C ASP A 116 -7.77 3.41 12.76
N THR A 117 -6.65 2.87 12.27
CA THR A 117 -5.45 3.65 12.00
C THR A 117 -5.66 4.68 10.90
N LEU A 118 -6.43 4.37 9.84
CA LEU A 118 -6.80 5.35 8.83
C LEU A 118 -7.61 6.50 9.43
N GLU A 119 -8.67 6.20 10.18
CA GLU A 119 -9.51 7.20 10.84
C GLU A 119 -8.73 8.09 11.80
N ALA A 120 -7.81 7.50 12.56
CA ALA A 120 -6.92 8.25 13.45
C ALA A 120 -6.05 9.25 12.66
N LYS A 121 -5.42 8.81 11.56
CA LYS A 121 -4.63 9.69 10.68
C LYS A 121 -5.47 10.78 10.03
N LEU A 122 -6.71 10.48 9.62
CA LEU A 122 -7.64 11.45 9.05
C LEU A 122 -8.16 12.45 10.10
N ALA A 123 -8.25 12.05 11.37
CA ALA A 123 -8.69 12.92 12.47
C ALA A 123 -7.78 14.14 12.68
N ASP A 124 -6.49 14.03 12.35
CA ASP A 124 -5.55 15.14 12.49
C ASP A 124 -5.81 16.27 11.49
N HIS A 125 -6.39 15.95 10.32
CA HIS A 125 -6.76 16.94 9.30
C HIS A 125 -8.08 17.65 9.59
N ARG A 126 -8.96 17.06 10.42
CA ARG A 126 -10.24 17.68 10.82
C ARG A 126 -10.07 18.89 11.75
N LYS A 127 -8.88 19.10 12.30
CA LYS A 127 -8.56 20.19 13.24
C LYS A 127 -7.98 21.42 12.54
N LEU A 128 -7.75 21.34 11.22
CA LEU A 128 -7.17 22.38 10.38
C LEU A 128 -8.28 23.08 9.58
#